data_AF-A0A920KUN1-F1
#
_entry.id   AF-A0A920KUN1-F1
#
_cell.length_a   1.000
_cell.length_b   1.000
_cell.length_c   1.000
_cell.angle_alpha   90.00
_cell.angle_beta   90.00
_cell.angle_gamma   90.00
#
_symmetry.space_group_name_H-M   'P 1'
#
loop_
_entity.id
_entity.type
_entity.pdbx_description
1 polymer ?
#
loop_
_entity_poly.entity_id
_entity_poly.type
_entity_poly.pdbx_seq_one_letter_code
_entity_poly.pdbx_strand_id
1 'polypeptide(L)' 'MRIATWNVNSVRTRLDQVLAWLEQNQPDLLCLQETKVDDPLFPTQAFEAAGWR' A
#
# COMPACT_ATOMS: atom_id res chain seq x y z
N MET A 1 12.61 8.07 -10.31
CA MET A 1 12.78 6.75 -9.70
C MET A 1 13.06 6.87 -8.21
N ARG A 2 11.99 6.79 -7.42
CA ARG A 2 11.92 6.80 -5.95
C ARG A 2 11.33 5.47 -5.52
N ILE A 3 12.06 4.74 -4.69
CA ILE A 3 11.63 3.46 -4.13
C ILE A 3 11.46 3.65 -2.63
N ALA A 4 10.33 3.18 -2.10
CA ALA A 4 10.02 3.21 -0.68
C ALA A 4 9.76 1.81 -0.14
N THR A 5 10.01 1.64 1.15
CA THR A 5 9.67 0.42 1.89
C THR A 5 8.97 0.80 3.19
N TRP A 6 7.93 0.05 3.56
CA TRP A 6 7.16 0.32 4.77
C TRP A 6 6.67 -0.97 5.43
N ASN A 7 7.10 -1.20 6.67
CA ASN A 7 6.44 -2.14 7.58
C ASN A 7 5.12 -1.52 8.07
N VAL A 8 4.00 -1.98 7.52
CA VAL A 8 2.66 -1.40 7.77
C VAL A 8 1.95 -2.01 8.97
N ASN A 9 2.45 -3.13 9.49
CA ASN A 9 1.85 -3.84 10.63
C ASN A 9 0.32 -4.01 10.47
N SER A 10 -0.15 -4.72 9.44
CA SER A 10 -1.55 -4.86 8.96
C SER A 10 -1.99 -3.80 7.95
N VAL A 11 -1.92 -4.14 6.65
CA VAL A 11 -2.29 -3.24 5.55
C VAL A 11 -3.76 -2.83 5.60
N ARG A 12 -4.67 -3.74 5.95
CA ARG A 12 -6.11 -3.44 5.99
C ARG A 12 -6.46 -2.41 7.07
N THR A 13 -5.78 -2.47 8.21
CA THR A 13 -5.99 -1.50 9.31
C THR A 13 -5.36 -0.14 9.00
N ARG A 14 -4.35 -0.10 8.11
CA ARG A 14 -3.63 1.13 7.74
C ARG A 14 -3.93 1.59 6.32
N LEU A 15 -4.96 1.04 5.67
CA LEU A 15 -5.21 1.25 4.23
C LEU A 15 -5.30 2.74 3.89
N ASP A 16 -6.12 3.49 4.63
CA ASP A 16 -6.29 4.93 4.41
C ASP A 16 -4.98 5.71 4.57
N GLN A 17 -4.13 5.32 5.52
CA GLN A 17 -2.81 5.94 5.74
C GLN A 17 -1.86 5.64 4.57
N VAL A 18 -1.89 4.40 4.07
CA VAL A 18 -1.07 4.00 2.91
C VAL A 18 -1.52 4.76 1.67
N LEU A 19 -2.83 4.83 1.40
CA LEU A 19 -3.37 5.53 0.23
C LEU A 19 -3.09 7.03 0.29
N ALA A 20 -3.29 7.68 1.45
CA ALA A 20 -2.96 9.09 1.64
C ALA A 20 -1.45 9.35 1.45
N TRP A 21 -0.60 8.45 1.93
CA TRP A 21 0.84 8.58 1.72
C TRP A 21 1.23 8.42 0.25
N LEU A 22 0.62 7.47 -0.48
CA LEU A 22 0.84 7.29 -1.92
C LEU A 22 0.43 8.51 -2.73
N GLU A 23 -0.71 9.13 -2.43
CA GLU A 23 -1.18 10.36 -3.08
C GLU A 23 -0.19 11.52 -2.90
N GLN A 24 0.35 11.68 -1.69
CA GLN A 24 1.28 12.77 -1.37
C GLN A 24 2.69 12.55 -1.93
N ASN A 25 3.17 11.31 -1.92
CA ASN A 25 4.59 11.02 -2.16
C ASN A 25 4.89 10.47 -3.54
N GLN A 26 3.91 9.84 -4.20
CA GLN A 26 3.97 9.29 -5.56
C GLN A 26 5.32 8.60 -5.87
N PRO A 27 5.75 7.58 -5.09
CA PRO A 27 6.96 6.84 -5.43
C PRO A 27 6.82 6.08 -6.76
N ASP A 28 7.91 5.66 -7.37
CA ASP A 28 7.84 4.74 -8.51
C ASP A 28 7.55 3.29 -8.05
N LEU A 29 7.91 2.94 -6.81
CA LEU A 29 7.66 1.63 -6.22
C LEU A 29 7.54 1.71 -4.68
N LEU A 30 6.55 1.00 -4.12
CA LEU A 30 6.39 0.83 -2.67
C LEU A 30 6.37 -0.66 -2.30
N CYS A 31 7.32 -1.11 -1.49
CA CYS A 31 7.31 -2.44 -0.88
C CYS A 31 6.65 -2.38 0.50
N LEU A 32 5.63 -3.21 0.74
CA LEU A 32 4.99 -3.36 2.05
C LEU A 32 5.49 -4.61 2.78
N GLN A 33 5.75 -4.49 4.09
CA GLN A 33 6.06 -5.61 4.99
C GLN A 33 5.01 -5.71 6.08
N GLU A 34 4.88 -6.91 6.67
CA GLU A 34 3.86 -7.20 7.69
C GLU A 34 2.44 -6.80 7.25
N THR A 35 2.03 -7.19 6.03
CA THR A 35 0.67 -6.91 5.53
C THR A 35 -0.41 -7.60 6.37
N LYS A 36 -0.08 -8.71 7.05
CA LYS A 36 -0.94 -9.47 7.99
C LYS A 36 -2.33 -9.76 7.41
N VAL A 37 -2.35 -10.16 6.14
CA VAL A 37 -3.55 -10.49 5.40
C VAL A 37 -3.24 -11.61 4.42
N ASP A 38 -4.15 -12.56 4.30
CA ASP A 38 -4.05 -13.62 3.30
C ASP A 38 -4.29 -13.05 1.90
N ASP A 39 -3.70 -13.66 0.87
CA ASP A 39 -3.75 -13.16 -0.52
C ASP A 39 -5.16 -12.82 -1.01
N PRO A 40 -6.21 -13.65 -0.79
CA PRO A 40 -7.56 -13.34 -1.27
C PRO A 40 -8.21 -12.13 -0.58
N LEU A 41 -7.66 -11.70 0.56
CA LEU A 41 -8.17 -10.61 1.38
C LEU A 41 -7.32 -9.34 1.25
N PHE A 42 -6.25 -9.37 0.45
CA PHE A 42 -5.45 -8.18 0.18
C PHE A 42 -6.31 -7.12 -0.54
N PRO A 43 -6.25 -5.84 -0.15
CA PRO A 43 -7.16 -4.81 -0.68
C PRO A 43 -6.71 -4.29 -2.06
N THR A 44 -6.46 -5.19 -3.02
CA THR A 44 -5.96 -4.88 -4.37
C THR A 44 -6.81 -3.81 -5.06
N GLN A 45 -8.13 -3.92 -5.01
CA GLN A 45 -9.05 -2.99 -5.65
C GLN A 45 -8.89 -1.54 -5.15
N ALA A 46 -8.52 -1.34 -3.89
CA ALA A 46 -8.29 -0.01 -3.34
C ALA A 46 -7.01 0.63 -3.90
N PHE A 47 -5.96 -0.16 -4.09
CA PHE A 47 -4.72 0.28 -4.74
C PHE A 47 -4.94 0.56 -6.23
N GLU A 48 -5.67 -0.31 -6.93
CA GLU A 48 -6.04 -0.12 -8.34
C GLU A 48 -6.86 1.16 -8.55
N ALA A 49 -7.85 1.42 -7.68
CA ALA A 49 -8.64 2.64 -7.72
C ALA A 49 -7.80 3.91 -7.49
N ALA A 50 -6.69 3.81 -6.75
CA ALA A 50 -5.72 4.88 -6.53
C ALA A 50 -4.65 4.96 -7.64
N GLY A 51 -4.74 4.14 -8.70
CA GLY A 51 -3.83 4.16 -9.85
C GLY A 51 -2.58 3.29 -9.72
N TRP A 52 -2.53 2.39 -8.72
CA TRP A 52 -1.39 1.49 -8.46
C TRP A 52 -1.68 0.06 -8.92
N ARG A 53 -0.63 -0.65 -9.35
CA ARG A 53 -0.71 -2.03 -9.84
C ARG A 53 0.40 -2.89 -9.25
#